data_AF-A0A8J7LN71-F1
#
_entry.id   AF-A0A8J7LN71-F1
#
_cell.length_a   1.000
_cell.length_b   1.000
_cell.length_c   1.000
_cell.angle_alpha   90.00
_cell.angle_beta   90.00
_cell.angle_gamma   90.00
#
_symmetry.space_group_name_H-M   'P 1'
#
loop_
_entity.id
_entity.type
_entity.pdbx_description
1 polymer ?
#
loop_
_entity_poly.entity_id
_entity_poly.type
_entity_poly.pdbx_seq_one_letter_code
_entity_poly.pdbx_strand_id
1 'polypeptide(L)'
;MLPTETNALVALFLAALGIAAPLPDLTGGLFLSLACAYLVMALTPPERRLAFWLTLACCLIASTITAAIWTRIVPDWSLQLLMAAAGALSRHLAMGAIEFGNALQDQMGKLPLELKDRLLAKLGRGTSKDDRDD
;
A
#
# COMPACT_ATOMS: atom_id res chain seq x y z
N MET A 1 -10.94 -9.50 29.74
CA MET A 1 -12.18 -9.32 28.98
C MET A 1 -12.32 -7.84 28.67
N LEU A 2 -12.18 -7.44 27.41
CA LEU A 2 -12.41 -6.04 27.00
C LEU A 2 -13.91 -5.73 27.10
N PRO A 3 -14.30 -4.50 27.49
CA PRO A 3 -15.71 -4.12 27.61
C PRO A 3 -16.42 -4.26 26.25
N THR A 4 -17.64 -4.80 26.28
CA THR A 4 -18.49 -5.14 25.13
C THR A 4 -18.70 -3.96 24.17
N GLU A 5 -18.67 -2.74 24.68
CA GLU A 5 -18.84 -1.49 23.93
C GLU A 5 -17.64 -1.20 23.01
N THR A 6 -16.42 -1.53 23.43
CA THR A 6 -15.22 -1.34 22.61
C THR A 6 -15.18 -2.32 21.44
N ASN A 7 -15.61 -3.57 21.69
CA ASN A 7 -15.74 -4.56 20.62
C ASN A 7 -16.81 -4.15 19.60
N ALA A 8 -17.90 -3.52 20.05
CA ALA A 8 -18.95 -3.00 19.16
C ALA A 8 -18.47 -1.82 18.31
N LEU A 9 -17.69 -0.89 18.87
CA LEU A 9 -17.09 0.22 18.12
C LEU A 9 -16.09 -0.26 17.07
N VAL A 10 -15.25 -1.24 17.42
CA VAL A 10 -14.30 -1.84 16.47
C VAL A 10 -15.05 -2.63 15.39
N ALA A 11 -16.10 -3.38 15.73
CA ALA A 11 -16.95 -4.05 14.76
C ALA A 11 -17.67 -3.07 13.83
N LEU A 12 -18.13 -1.92 14.34
CA LEU A 12 -18.77 -0.88 13.54
C LEU A 12 -17.76 -0.23 12.56
N PHE A 13 -16.54 0.01 13.01
CA PHE A 13 -15.46 0.55 12.18
C PHE A 13 -15.03 -0.44 11.09
N LEU A 14 -14.93 -1.73 11.44
CA LEU A 14 -14.66 -2.82 10.50
C LEU A 14 -15.80 -3.00 9.49
N ALA A 15 -17.05 -2.92 9.93
CA ALA A 15 -18.22 -2.94 9.06
C ALA A 15 -18.26 -1.72 8.12
N ALA A 16 -17.87 -0.53 8.58
CA ALA A 16 -17.74 0.67 7.75
C ALA A 16 -16.60 0.55 6.72
N LEU A 17 -15.56 -0.24 7.01
CA LEU A 17 -14.51 -0.64 6.07
C LEU A 17 -14.92 -1.78 5.12
N GLY A 18 -16.16 -2.31 5.24
CA GLY A 18 -16.66 -3.43 4.44
C GLY A 18 -16.14 -4.80 4.88
N ILE A 19 -15.52 -4.89 6.05
CA ILE A 19 -14.97 -6.14 6.60
C ILE A 19 -16.09 -6.82 7.40
N ALA A 20 -16.70 -7.83 6.80
CA ALA A 20 -17.77 -8.64 7.42
C ALA A 20 -17.22 -9.81 8.28
N ALA A 21 -15.91 -9.86 8.53
CA ALA A 21 -15.27 -10.96 9.25
C ALA A 21 -15.39 -10.83 10.78
N PRO A 22 -15.57 -11.93 11.54
CA PRO A 22 -15.53 -11.93 13.00
C PRO A 22 -14.19 -11.37 13.52
N LEU A 23 -14.23 -10.48 14.52
CA LEU A 23 -13.01 -9.89 15.13
C LEU A 23 -11.93 -10.92 15.53
N PRO A 24 -12.27 -12.10 16.10
CA PRO A 24 -11.26 -13.11 16.45
C PRO A 24 -10.52 -13.66 15.22
N ASP A 25 -11.24 -13.87 14.12
CA ASP A 25 -10.67 -14.42 12.89
C ASP A 25 -9.84 -13.39 12.14
N LEU A 26 -10.25 -12.12 12.17
CA LEU A 26 -9.48 -11.03 11.58
C LEU A 26 -8.15 -10.82 12.32
N THR A 27 -8.19 -10.79 13.66
CA THR A 27 -6.98 -10.59 14.47
C THR A 27 -6.04 -11.78 14.35
N GLY A 28 -6.55 -13.01 14.40
CA GLY A 28 -5.79 -14.22 14.13
C GLY A 28 -5.17 -14.23 12.72
N GLY A 29 -5.94 -13.86 11.71
CA GLY A 29 -5.48 -13.75 10.32
C GLY A 29 -4.40 -12.68 10.13
N LEU A 30 -4.50 -11.54 10.81
CA LEU A 30 -3.46 -10.50 10.80
C LEU A 30 -2.16 -10.97 11.45
N PHE A 31 -2.21 -11.60 12.62
CA PHE A 31 -1.00 -12.14 13.25
C PHE A 31 -0.36 -13.23 12.40
N LEU A 32 -1.18 -14.09 11.79
CA LEU A 32 -0.69 -15.15 10.92
C LEU A 32 -0.09 -14.58 9.62
N SER A 33 -0.71 -13.57 9.01
CA SER A 33 -0.14 -12.92 7.82
C SER A 33 1.16 -12.19 8.13
N LEU A 34 1.25 -11.57 9.30
CA LEU A 34 2.46 -10.92 9.78
C LEU A 34 3.58 -11.94 10.03
N ALA A 35 3.25 -13.07 10.67
CA ALA A 35 4.18 -14.17 10.88
C ALA A 35 4.68 -14.75 9.55
N CYS A 36 3.78 -14.93 8.56
CA CYS A 36 4.16 -15.35 7.21
C CYS A 36 5.05 -14.32 6.52
N ALA A 37 4.71 -13.04 6.58
CA ALA A 37 5.54 -11.97 6.03
C ALA A 37 6.95 -11.97 6.67
N TYR A 38 7.02 -12.15 7.99
CA TYR A 38 8.29 -12.27 8.72
C TYR A 38 9.07 -13.53 8.33
N LEU A 39 8.40 -14.66 8.12
CA LEU A 39 9.02 -15.91 7.67
C LEU A 39 9.65 -15.72 6.29
N VAL A 40 8.93 -15.09 5.36
CA VAL A 40 9.46 -14.78 4.02
C VAL A 40 10.61 -13.76 4.12
N MET A 41 10.55 -12.81 5.04
CA MET A 41 11.68 -11.92 5.34
C MET A 41 12.88 -12.63 5.97
N ALA A 42 12.67 -13.69 6.74
CA ALA A 42 13.75 -14.49 7.30
C ALA A 42 14.47 -15.31 6.21
N LEU A 43 13.71 -15.83 5.23
CA LEU A 43 14.26 -16.56 4.08
C LEU A 43 14.97 -15.63 3.08
N THR A 44 14.44 -14.41 2.91
CA THR A 44 15.03 -13.42 2.03
C THR A 44 15.16 -12.12 2.83
N PRO A 45 16.29 -11.82 3.46
CA PRO A 45 16.42 -10.61 4.27
C PRO A 45 16.28 -9.35 3.40
N PRO A 46 15.56 -8.31 3.86
CA PRO A 46 15.46 -7.04 3.14
C PRO A 46 16.79 -6.28 3.22
N GLU A 47 17.32 -5.83 2.07
CA GLU A 47 18.59 -5.09 2.00
C GLU A 47 18.51 -3.69 2.62
N ARG A 48 17.31 -3.12 2.70
CA ARG A 48 17.07 -1.75 3.18
C ARG A 48 15.97 -1.73 4.23
N ARG A 49 16.15 -0.88 5.26
CA ARG A 49 15.12 -0.62 6.29
C ARG A 49 13.78 -0.17 5.70
N LEU A 50 13.80 0.57 4.60
CA LEU A 50 12.58 1.01 3.91
C LEU A 50 11.79 -0.17 3.35
N ALA A 51 12.47 -1.18 2.78
CA ALA A 51 11.82 -2.38 2.25
C ALA A 51 11.12 -3.19 3.35
N PHE A 52 11.70 -3.24 4.54
CA PHE A 52 11.07 -3.87 5.70
C PHE A 52 9.73 -3.20 6.06
N TRP A 53 9.74 -1.88 6.26
CA TRP A 53 8.52 -1.13 6.59
C TRP A 53 7.47 -1.16 5.49
N LEU A 54 7.90 -1.05 4.22
CA LEU A 54 6.99 -1.11 3.09
C LEU A 54 6.33 -2.48 2.97
N THR A 55 7.06 -3.56 3.22
CA THR A 55 6.49 -4.91 3.22
C THR A 55 5.47 -5.09 4.34
N LEU A 56 5.73 -4.55 5.55
CA LEU A 56 4.75 -4.57 6.64
C LEU A 56 3.49 -3.77 6.28
N ALA A 57 3.64 -2.59 5.67
CA ALA A 57 2.51 -1.78 5.21
C ALA A 57 1.70 -2.51 4.11
N CYS A 58 2.37 -3.06 3.10
CA CYS A 58 1.74 -3.88 2.07
C CYS A 58 1.06 -5.12 2.64
N CYS A 59 1.67 -5.77 3.63
CA CYS A 59 1.08 -6.93 4.32
C CYS A 59 -0.24 -6.54 4.98
N LEU A 60 -0.27 -5.45 5.72
CA LEU A 60 -1.47 -4.98 6.43
C LEU A 60 -2.58 -4.58 5.44
N ILE A 61 -2.24 -3.84 4.39
CA ILE A 61 -3.19 -3.43 3.34
C ILE A 61 -3.74 -4.66 2.61
N ALA A 62 -2.87 -5.55 2.13
CA ALA A 62 -3.27 -6.76 1.41
C ALA A 62 -4.16 -7.65 2.28
N SER A 63 -3.79 -7.86 3.54
CA SER A 63 -4.58 -8.64 4.50
C SER A 63 -5.97 -8.04 4.71
N THR A 64 -6.05 -6.71 4.84
CA THR A 64 -7.33 -5.99 5.02
C THR A 64 -8.23 -6.11 3.80
N ILE A 65 -7.65 -5.95 2.59
CA ILE A 65 -8.37 -6.14 1.32
C ILE A 65 -8.84 -7.58 1.18
N THR A 66 -7.99 -8.56 1.50
CA THR A 66 -8.35 -9.98 1.47
C THR A 66 -9.51 -10.28 2.43
N ALA A 67 -9.51 -9.70 3.65
CA ALA A 67 -10.61 -9.87 4.59
C ALA A 67 -11.93 -9.29 4.09
N ALA A 68 -11.90 -8.16 3.36
CA ALA A 68 -13.09 -7.57 2.76
C ALA A 68 -13.62 -8.38 1.56
N ILE A 69 -12.71 -8.88 0.72
CA ILE A 69 -13.05 -9.57 -0.54
C ILE A 69 -13.36 -11.06 -0.34
N TRP A 70 -12.84 -11.69 0.72
CA TRP A 70 -12.97 -13.13 0.98
C TRP A 70 -14.41 -13.64 0.87
N THR A 71 -15.37 -12.91 1.43
CA THR A 71 -16.80 -13.24 1.41
C THR A 71 -17.40 -13.33 -0.01
N ARG A 72 -16.75 -12.72 -1.00
CA ARG A 72 -17.22 -12.67 -2.41
C ARG A 72 -16.53 -13.69 -3.32
N ILE A 73 -15.31 -14.11 -3.00
CA ILE A 73 -14.50 -14.97 -3.89
C ILE A 73 -14.46 -16.42 -3.40
N VAL A 74 -14.26 -16.65 -2.10
CA VAL A 74 -14.04 -18.01 -1.57
C VAL A 74 -14.64 -18.19 -0.17
N PRO A 75 -15.98 -18.10 -0.01
CA PRO A 75 -16.63 -18.10 1.31
C PRO A 75 -16.37 -19.39 2.12
N ASP A 76 -16.12 -20.52 1.45
CA ASP A 76 -15.90 -21.82 2.11
C ASP A 76 -14.47 -22.05 2.60
N TRP A 77 -13.52 -21.17 2.26
CA TRP A 77 -12.12 -21.30 2.65
C TRP A 77 -11.83 -20.59 3.97
N SER A 78 -10.86 -21.09 4.74
CA SER A 78 -10.43 -20.43 5.97
C SER A 78 -9.81 -19.07 5.67
N LEU A 79 -10.43 -18.01 6.19
CA LEU A 79 -9.98 -16.62 6.05
C LEU A 79 -8.52 -16.44 6.52
N GLN A 80 -8.12 -17.15 7.57
CA GLN A 80 -6.75 -17.07 8.12
C GLN A 80 -5.70 -17.56 7.13
N LEU A 81 -5.99 -18.65 6.39
CA LEU A 81 -5.11 -19.18 5.35
C LEU A 81 -4.98 -18.20 4.18
N LEU A 82 -6.08 -17.57 3.78
CA LEU A 82 -6.08 -16.59 2.69
C LEU A 82 -5.30 -15.33 3.07
N MET A 83 -5.46 -14.84 4.31
CA MET A 83 -4.67 -13.73 4.83
C MET A 83 -3.19 -14.09 4.97
N ALA A 84 -2.86 -15.32 5.38
CA ALA A 84 -1.48 -15.80 5.42
C ALA A 84 -0.82 -15.79 4.03
N ALA A 85 -1.54 -16.27 3.01
CA ALA A 85 -1.09 -16.25 1.63
C ALA A 85 -0.90 -14.81 1.12
N ALA A 86 -1.83 -13.91 1.41
CA ALA A 86 -1.71 -12.48 1.10
C ALA A 86 -0.49 -11.85 1.79
N GLY A 87 -0.24 -12.21 3.05
CA GLY A 87 0.94 -11.79 3.81
C GLY A 87 2.25 -12.26 3.18
N ALA A 88 2.31 -13.50 2.69
CA ALA A 88 3.48 -14.03 1.99
C ALA A 88 3.73 -13.33 0.64
N LEU A 89 2.65 -13.06 -0.11
CA LEU A 89 2.69 -12.35 -1.39
C LEU A 89 3.05 -10.87 -1.25
N SER A 90 2.78 -10.26 -0.09
CA SER A 90 3.02 -8.82 0.15
C SER A 90 4.48 -8.40 -0.06
N ARG A 91 5.43 -9.32 0.15
CA ARG A 91 6.85 -9.07 -0.11
C ARG A 91 7.15 -8.85 -1.60
N HIS A 92 6.53 -9.62 -2.48
CA HIS A 92 6.77 -9.49 -3.92
C HIS A 92 6.21 -8.16 -4.43
N LEU A 93 5.04 -7.76 -3.92
CA LEU A 93 4.45 -6.44 -4.15
C LEU A 93 5.34 -5.32 -3.63
N ALA A 94 5.92 -5.45 -2.42
CA ALA A 94 6.78 -4.42 -1.85
C ALA A 94 8.10 -4.27 -2.62
N MET A 95 8.73 -5.37 -3.06
CA MET A 95 9.93 -5.31 -3.90
C MET A 95 9.62 -4.68 -5.26
N GLY A 96 8.53 -5.10 -5.90
CA GLY A 96 8.08 -4.50 -7.16
C GLY A 96 7.76 -3.01 -7.05
N ALA A 97 7.16 -2.57 -5.94
CA ALA A 97 6.89 -1.15 -5.68
C ALA A 97 8.18 -0.32 -5.52
N ILE A 98 9.22 -0.89 -4.91
CA ILE A 98 10.53 -0.23 -4.77
C ILE A 98 11.24 -0.15 -6.11
N GLU A 99 11.25 -1.22 -6.89
CA GLU A 99 11.82 -1.22 -8.24
C GLU A 99 11.09 -0.22 -9.15
N PHE A 100 9.76 -0.20 -9.09
CA PHE A 100 8.95 0.76 -9.81
C PHE A 100 9.24 2.20 -9.37
N GLY A 101 9.37 2.46 -8.06
CA GLY A 101 9.73 3.77 -7.53
C GLY A 101 11.12 4.23 -7.98
N ASN A 102 12.11 3.33 -7.97
CA ASN A 102 13.46 3.60 -8.48
C ASN A 102 13.45 3.88 -9.99
N ALA A 103 12.67 3.12 -10.78
CA ALA A 103 12.53 3.34 -12.22
C ALA A 103 11.86 4.69 -12.54
N LEU A 104 10.84 5.07 -11.76
CA LEU A 104 10.21 6.39 -11.85
C LEU A 104 11.16 7.52 -11.47
N GLN A 105 11.97 7.34 -10.42
CA GLN A 105 12.95 8.33 -10.02
C GLN A 105 14.05 8.49 -11.08
N ASP A 106 14.47 7.40 -11.72
CA ASP A 106 15.44 7.45 -12.83
C ASP A 106 14.83 8.13 -14.08
N GLN A 107 13.55 7.87 -14.38
CA GLN A 107 12.82 8.59 -15.43
C GLN A 107 12.63 10.08 -15.11
N MET A 108 12.32 10.43 -13.87
CA MET A 108 12.19 11.82 -13.43
C MET A 108 13.54 12.54 -13.36
N GLY A 109 14.63 11.83 -13.07
CA GLY A 109 16.00 12.35 -13.20
C GLY A 109 16.40 12.62 -14.65
N LYS A 110 15.81 11.87 -15.60
CA LYS A 110 15.98 12.03 -17.04
C LYS A 110 14.99 13.03 -17.67
N LEU A 111 14.02 13.57 -16.93
CA LEU A 111 13.19 14.67 -17.42
C LEU A 111 14.10 15.87 -17.65
N PRO A 112 14.36 16.25 -18.91
CA PRO A 112 15.42 17.17 -19.23
C PRO A 112 15.07 18.54 -18.65
N LEU A 113 16.09 19.21 -18.12
CA LEU A 113 16.05 20.63 -17.74
C LEU A 113 15.43 21.50 -18.86
N GLU A 114 15.50 21.06 -20.12
CA GLU A 114 14.80 21.64 -21.26
C GLU A 114 13.28 21.79 -21.10
N LEU A 115 12.58 20.92 -20.35
CA LEU A 115 11.14 21.07 -20.11
C LEU A 115 10.87 22.19 -19.11
N LYS A 116 11.71 22.34 -18.08
CA LYS A 116 11.68 23.48 -17.17
C LYS A 116 12.07 24.76 -17.88
N ASP A 117 13.11 24.74 -18.71
CA ASP A 117 13.57 25.91 -19.47
C ASP A 117 12.56 26.31 -20.54
N ARG A 118 11.90 25.36 -21.22
CA ARG A 118 10.79 25.65 -22.14
C ARG A 118 9.55 26.18 -21.42
N LEU A 119 9.23 25.68 -20.23
CA LEU A 119 8.13 26.22 -19.42
C LEU A 119 8.43 27.63 -18.90
N LEU A 120 9.64 27.85 -18.38
CA LEU A 120 10.09 29.16 -17.91
C LEU A 120 10.24 30.16 -19.07
N ALA A 121 10.74 29.74 -20.23
CA ALA A 121 10.80 30.60 -21.42
C ALA A 121 9.40 30.94 -21.97
N LYS A 122 8.42 30.04 -21.83
CA LYS A 122 7.03 30.30 -22.25
C LYS A 122 6.29 31.20 -21.25
N LEU A 123 6.61 31.11 -19.95
CA LEU A 123 6.11 32.02 -18.91
C LEU A 123 6.77 33.41 -19.00
N GLY A 124 8.07 33.48 -19.30
CA GLY A 124 8.82 34.74 -19.46
C GLY A 124 8.53 35.51 -20.75
N ARG A 125 7.97 34.86 -21.79
CA ARG A 125 7.55 35.54 -23.03
C ARG A 125 6.15 36.15 -22.97
N GLY A 126 5.35 35.84 -21.95
CA GLY A 126 3.97 36.31 -21.82
C GLY A 126 3.83 37.75 -21.31
N THR A 127 4.88 38.36 -20.78
CA THR A 127 4.81 39.69 -20.12
C THR A 127 5.47 40.82 -20.91
N SER A 128 5.91 40.58 -22.15
CA SER A 128 6.64 41.57 -22.96
C SER A 128 5.97 41.84 -24.30
N LYS A 129 4.64 41.90 -24.32
CA LYS A 129 3.89 42.31 -25.52
C LYS A 129 2.61 43.06 -25.12
N ASP A 130 2.76 44.14 -24.36
CA ASP A 130 1.66 45.09 -24.12
C ASP A 130 2.18 46.45 -23.63
N ASP A 131 3.07 47.11 -24.39
CA ASP A 131 3.50 48.50 -24.09
C ASP A 131 4.09 49.22 -25.32
N ARG A 132 3.68 48.83 -26.51
CA ARG A 132 3.92 49.57 -27.75
C ARG A 132 2.76 49.27 -28.69
N ASP A 133 1.68 50.00 -28.52
CA ASP A 133 1.09 50.82 -29.57
C ASP A 133 -0.03 51.67 -28.91
N ASP A 134 -0.02 52.95 -29.29
CA ASP A 134 -0.98 54.04 -28.99
C ASP A 134 -0.70 54.98 -27.79
#